data_AF-A0A834YK35-F1
#
_entry.id   AF-A0A834YK35-F1
#
_cell.length_a   1.000
_cell.length_b   1.000
_cell.length_c   1.000
_cell.angle_alpha   90.00
_cell.angle_beta   90.00
_cell.angle_gamma   90.00
#
_symmetry.space_group_name_H-M   'P 1'
#
loop_
_entity.id
_entity.type
_entity.pdbx_description
1 polymer ?
#
loop_
_entity_poly.entity_id
_entity_poly.type
_entity_poly.pdbx_seq_one_letter_code
_entity_poly.pdbx_strand_id
1 'polypeptide(L)'
;MDSMGRRSRKIATRKGAQDAKKAKWYGKIGKEAVSTVKKGGPNPISNTVLATVQEKTKEFDVPKEILERNFKRASEKVQEAYIEKFYEMYGFGGVVMVVEVLTENRSVAAI
;
A
#
# COMPACT_ATOMS: atom_id res chain seq x y z
N MET A 1 16.90 12.41 -30.64
CA MET A 1 16.13 11.97 -29.45
C MET A 1 14.84 11.41 -30.01
N ASP A 2 14.86 10.11 -30.27
CA ASP A 2 14.15 9.53 -31.40
C ASP A 2 12.63 9.54 -31.22
N SER A 3 11.98 9.82 -32.35
CA SER A 3 10.56 10.05 -32.51
C SER A 3 9.76 8.79 -32.18
N MET A 4 9.41 8.62 -30.90
CA MET A 4 8.51 7.56 -30.45
C MET A 4 7.21 7.64 -31.26
N GLY A 5 6.96 6.62 -32.10
CA GLY A 5 5.83 6.60 -33.04
C GLY A 5 4.47 6.71 -32.34
N ARG A 6 3.45 7.28 -33.03
CA ARG A 6 2.11 7.57 -32.47
C ARG A 6 1.47 6.40 -31.70
N ARG A 7 1.63 5.17 -32.20
CA ARG A 7 1.14 3.94 -31.55
C ARG A 7 1.89 3.64 -30.24
N SER A 8 3.22 3.70 -30.25
CA SER A 8 4.07 3.48 -29.08
C SER A 8 3.78 4.51 -27.99
N ARG A 9 3.60 5.78 -28.35
CA ARG A 9 3.24 6.85 -27.41
C ARG A 9 1.92 6.58 -26.69
N LYS A 10 0.86 6.19 -27.41
CA LYS A 10 -0.44 5.83 -26.79
C LYS A 10 -0.32 4.64 -25.84
N ILE A 11 0.46 3.62 -26.20
CA ILE A 11 0.70 2.45 -25.35
C ILE A 11 1.46 2.87 -24.08
N ALA A 12 2.51 3.67 -24.22
CA ALA A 12 3.31 4.17 -23.10
C ALA A 12 2.47 4.99 -22.12
N THR A 13 1.60 5.90 -22.59
CA THR A 13 0.71 6.68 -21.72
C THR A 13 -0.26 5.79 -20.95
N ARG A 14 -0.91 4.84 -21.64
CA ARG A 14 -1.86 3.92 -20.98
C ARG A 14 -1.15 3.03 -19.96
N LYS A 15 0.01 2.50 -20.31
CA LYS A 15 0.81 1.63 -19.44
C LYS A 15 1.31 2.42 -18.22
N GLY A 16 1.83 3.62 -18.41
CA GLY A 16 2.28 4.48 -17.31
C GLY A 16 1.17 4.78 -16.30
N ALA A 17 -0.06 5.03 -16.75
CA ALA A 17 -1.21 5.22 -15.86
C ALA A 17 -1.58 3.94 -15.06
N GLN A 18 -1.43 2.76 -15.67
CA GLN A 18 -1.65 1.48 -14.99
C GLN A 18 -0.54 1.18 -13.97
N ASP A 19 0.71 1.40 -14.36
CA ASP A 19 1.89 1.20 -13.50
C ASP A 19 1.81 2.13 -12.28
N ALA A 20 1.37 3.38 -12.46
CA ALA A 20 1.15 4.33 -11.36
C ALA A 20 0.07 3.84 -10.38
N LYS A 21 -1.01 3.21 -10.87
CA LYS A 21 -2.04 2.61 -10.00
C LYS A 21 -1.49 1.43 -9.22
N LYS A 22 -0.71 0.55 -9.87
CA LYS A 22 -0.04 -0.59 -9.19
C LYS A 22 0.95 -0.10 -8.13
N ALA A 23 1.75 0.93 -8.43
CA ALA A 23 2.69 1.51 -7.48
C ALA A 23 2.01 2.03 -6.20
N LYS A 24 0.81 2.62 -6.30
CA LYS A 24 0.03 3.02 -5.12
C LYS A 24 -0.36 1.81 -4.25
N TRP A 25 -0.81 0.71 -4.86
CA TRP A 25 -1.12 -0.53 -4.15
C TRP A 25 0.11 -1.12 -3.46
N TYR A 26 1.25 -1.13 -4.12
CA TYR A 26 2.49 -1.65 -3.55
C TYR A 26 2.92 -0.86 -2.30
N GLY A 27 2.77 0.46 -2.34
CA GLY A 27 2.99 1.33 -1.19
C GLY A 27 2.03 1.03 -0.03
N LYS A 28 0.74 0.85 -0.32
CA LYS A 28 -0.28 0.54 0.69
C LYS A 28 0.00 -0.79 1.38
N ILE A 29 0.19 -1.86 0.60
CA ILE A 29 0.48 -3.21 1.11
C ILE A 29 1.80 -3.25 1.88
N GLY A 30 2.82 -2.51 1.43
CA GLY A 30 4.08 -2.38 2.15
C GLY A 30 3.93 -1.76 3.55
N LYS A 31 3.13 -0.70 3.69
CA LYS A 31 2.84 -0.09 5.00
C LYS A 31 2.03 -1.03 5.90
N GLU A 32 1.03 -1.69 5.33
CA GLU A 32 0.20 -2.67 6.05
C GLU A 32 1.07 -3.81 6.59
N ALA A 33 1.95 -4.38 5.77
CA ALA A 33 2.92 -5.40 6.15
C ALA A 33 3.79 -4.97 7.35
N VAL A 34 4.34 -3.75 7.31
CA VAL A 34 5.15 -3.23 8.43
C VAL A 34 4.31 -3.09 9.71
N SER A 35 3.10 -2.55 9.61
CA SER A 35 2.19 -2.39 10.75
C SER A 35 1.84 -3.74 11.38
N THR A 36 1.47 -4.73 10.56
CA THR A 36 1.08 -6.07 11.03
C THR A 36 2.23 -6.83 11.66
N VAL A 37 3.45 -6.73 11.11
CA VAL A 37 4.63 -7.38 11.67
C VAL A 37 5.01 -6.77 13.02
N LYS A 38 4.90 -5.44 13.17
CA LYS A 38 5.15 -4.79 14.48
C LYS A 38 4.13 -5.18 15.54
N LYS A 39 2.87 -5.39 15.15
CA LYS A 39 1.78 -5.76 16.08
C LYS A 39 1.81 -7.23 16.49
N GLY A 40 2.08 -8.14 15.57
CA GLY A 40 1.92 -9.59 15.79
C GLY A 40 3.14 -10.45 15.44
N GLY A 41 4.28 -9.83 15.14
CA GLY A 41 5.50 -10.53 14.72
C GLY A 41 5.49 -10.95 13.24
N PRO A 42 6.65 -11.41 12.73
CA PRO A 42 6.87 -11.68 11.30
C PRO A 42 6.40 -13.05 10.82
N ASN A 43 5.88 -13.91 11.72
CA ASN A 43 5.46 -15.26 11.36
C ASN A 43 3.97 -15.30 10.98
N PRO A 44 3.62 -15.62 9.72
CA PRO A 44 2.23 -15.64 9.26
C PRO A 44 1.39 -16.78 9.86
N ILE A 45 2.02 -17.81 10.43
CA ILE A 45 1.30 -18.91 11.10
C ILE A 45 0.72 -18.42 12.43
N SER A 46 1.49 -17.62 13.18
CA SER A 46 1.05 -17.06 14.47
C SER A 46 0.36 -15.70 14.33
N ASN A 47 0.47 -15.04 13.17
CA ASN A 47 -0.13 -13.73 12.89
C ASN A 47 -1.10 -13.84 11.71
N THR A 48 -2.38 -14.07 12.02
CA THR A 48 -3.43 -14.24 11.00
C THR A 48 -3.64 -12.99 10.14
N VAL A 49 -3.42 -11.80 10.71
CA VAL A 49 -3.53 -10.53 9.96
C VAL A 49 -2.42 -10.45 8.90
N LEU A 50 -1.22 -10.93 9.20
CA LEU A 50 -0.13 -11.03 8.24
C LEU A 50 -0.45 -12.00 7.10
N ALA A 51 -1.14 -13.11 7.38
CA ALA A 51 -1.61 -14.04 6.35
C ALA A 51 -2.59 -13.35 5.39
N THR A 52 -3.53 -12.56 5.90
CA THR A 52 -4.44 -11.76 5.05
C THR A 52 -3.69 -10.75 4.18
N VAL A 53 -2.64 -10.11 4.70
CA VAL A 53 -1.77 -9.22 3.89
C VAL A 53 -1.05 -9.99 2.77
N GLN A 54 -0.65 -11.25 3.01
CA GLN A 54 -0.05 -12.10 1.98
C GLN A 54 -1.05 -12.50 0.89
N GLU A 55 -2.32 -12.68 1.23
CA GLU A 55 -3.39 -12.92 0.25
C GLU A 55 -3.62 -11.68 -0.63
N LYS A 56 -3.77 -10.49 -0.02
CA LYS A 56 -3.90 -9.21 -0.75
C LYS A 56 -2.71 -8.98 -1.69
N THR A 57 -1.50 -9.30 -1.24
CA THR A 57 -0.30 -9.23 -2.08
C THR A 57 -0.46 -10.00 -3.39
N LYS A 58 -1.01 -11.21 -3.33
CA LYS A 58 -1.25 -12.03 -4.53
C LYS A 58 -2.35 -11.45 -5.40
N GLU A 59 -3.44 -10.95 -4.79
CA GLU A 59 -4.57 -10.33 -5.49
C GLU A 59 -4.15 -9.10 -6.32
N PHE A 60 -3.23 -8.29 -5.80
CA PHE A 60 -2.79 -7.05 -6.43
C PHE A 60 -1.49 -7.18 -7.25
N ASP A 61 -1.05 -8.40 -7.58
CA ASP A 61 0.22 -8.69 -8.27
C ASP A 61 1.45 -8.02 -7.62
N VAL A 62 1.47 -7.88 -6.29
CA VAL A 62 2.59 -7.23 -5.61
C VAL A 62 3.82 -8.12 -5.65
N PRO A 63 4.98 -7.63 -6.12
CA PRO A 63 6.22 -8.41 -6.10
C PRO A 63 6.59 -8.85 -4.68
N LYS A 64 6.95 -10.13 -4.52
CA LYS A 64 7.30 -10.73 -3.21
C LYS A 64 8.42 -9.98 -2.49
N GLU A 65 9.40 -9.49 -3.24
CA GLU A 65 10.51 -8.66 -2.74
C GLU A 65 10.04 -7.44 -1.93
N ILE A 66 8.87 -6.88 -2.27
CA ILE A 66 8.30 -5.76 -1.54
C ILE A 66 7.87 -6.20 -0.14
N LEU A 67 7.21 -7.36 0.00
CA LEU A 67 6.85 -7.91 1.31
C LEU A 67 8.09 -8.23 2.14
N GLU A 68 9.03 -8.99 1.56
CA GLU A 68 10.25 -9.43 2.26
C GLU A 68 11.06 -8.25 2.79
N ARG A 69 11.26 -7.22 1.96
CA ARG A 69 11.92 -5.99 2.37
C ARG A 69 11.21 -5.30 3.53
N ASN A 70 9.88 -5.26 3.51
CA ASN A 70 9.09 -4.62 4.56
C ASN A 70 9.07 -5.45 5.86
N PHE A 71 9.00 -6.78 5.78
CA PHE A 71 9.09 -7.67 6.94
C PHE A 71 10.44 -7.54 7.64
N LYS A 72 11.52 -7.56 6.86
CA LYS A 72 12.88 -7.36 7.36
C LYS A 72 13.01 -5.99 8.04
N ARG A 73 12.57 -4.93 7.36
CA ARG A 73 12.57 -3.56 7.92
C ARG A 73 11.79 -3.46 9.23
N ALA A 74 10.62 -4.10 9.31
CA ALA A 74 9.77 -4.07 10.50
C ALA A 74 10.37 -4.85 11.69
N SER A 75 11.17 -5.88 11.41
CA SER A 75 11.81 -6.73 12.43
C SER A 75 13.14 -6.16 12.93
N GLU A 76 13.91 -5.49 12.08
CA GLU A 76 15.28 -5.04 12.39
C GLU A 76 15.36 -3.58 12.85
N LYS A 77 14.47 -2.70 12.38
CA LYS A 77 14.53 -1.27 12.70
C LYS A 77 13.55 -0.91 13.81
N VAL A 78 14.05 -0.20 14.81
CA VAL A 78 13.22 0.63 15.70
C VAL A 78 12.73 1.84 14.90
N GLN A 79 11.76 1.61 14.02
CA GLN A 79 10.98 2.67 13.41
C GLN A 79 9.77 2.94 14.31
N GLU A 80 9.26 4.16 14.35
CA GLU A 80 7.99 4.44 15.01
C GLU A 80 6.85 3.64 14.37
N ALA A 81 5.83 3.28 15.17
CA ALA A 81 4.64 2.62 14.67
C ALA A 81 3.85 3.59 13.76
N TYR A 82 3.27 3.08 12.69
CA TYR A 82 2.29 3.84 11.92
C TYR A 82 1.10 4.17 12.83
N ILE A 83 0.60 5.39 12.72
CA ILE A 83 -0.62 5.84 13.36
C ILE A 83 -1.79 5.43 12.47
N GLU A 84 -2.73 4.68 13.04
CA GLU A 84 -4.00 4.33 12.42
C GLU A 84 -5.04 5.40 12.73
N LYS A 85 -5.76 5.84 11.70
CA LYS A 85 -6.85 6.82 11.81
C LYS A 85 -8.03 6.41 10.95
N PHE A 86 -9.22 6.69 11.45
CA PHE A 86 -10.47 6.54 10.73
C PHE A 86 -11.10 7.91 10.55
N TYR A 87 -11.47 8.23 9.32
CA TYR A 87 -12.20 9.45 9.00
C TYR A 87 -13.55 9.08 8.43
N GLU A 88 -14.60 9.66 8.99
CA GLU A 88 -15.94 9.56 8.44
C GLU A 88 -16.16 10.73 7.49
N MET A 89 -16.64 10.43 6.29
CA MET A 89 -16.82 11.41 5.23
C MET A 89 -18.19 11.26 4.62
N TYR A 90 -18.82 12.40 4.34
CA TYR A 90 -20.09 12.48 3.62
C TYR A 90 -19.82 12.86 2.17
N GLY A 91 -20.18 11.98 1.26
CA GLY A 91 -20.14 12.20 -0.17
C GLY A 91 -21.41 12.84 -0.71
N PHE A 92 -21.36 13.19 -1.99
CA PHE A 92 -22.53 13.68 -2.71
C PHE A 92 -23.68 12.67 -2.63
N GLY A 93 -24.90 13.16 -2.40
CA GLY A 93 -26.09 12.30 -2.26
C GLY A 93 -26.22 11.59 -0.91
N GLY A 94 -25.47 12.01 0.13
CA GLY A 94 -25.62 11.47 1.50
C GLY A 94 -24.91 10.14 1.73
N VAL A 95 -24.02 9.73 0.82
CA VAL A 95 -23.21 8.50 0.97
C VAL A 95 -22.21 8.70 2.10
N VAL A 96 -22.20 7.79 3.07
CA VAL A 96 -21.19 7.78 4.15
C VAL A 96 -20.04 6.87 3.76
N MET A 97 -18.82 7.37 3.90
CA MET A 97 -17.58 6.64 3.65
C MET A 97 -16.72 6.65 4.91
N VAL A 98 -16.09 5.52 5.20
CA VAL A 98 -15.05 5.41 6.22
C VAL A 98 -13.71 5.28 5.52
N VAL A 99 -12.81 6.22 5.77
CA VAL A 99 -11.46 6.24 5.22
C VAL A 99 -10.48 5.82 6.30
N GLU A 100 -9.86 4.67 6.10
CA GLU A 100 -8.77 4.17 6.94
C GLU A 100 -7.42 4.69 6.43
N VAL A 101 -6.64 5.29 7.33
CA VAL A 101 -5.35 5.91 7.02
C VAL A 101 -4.25 5.36 7.92
N LEU A 102 -3.15 4.92 7.29
CA LEU A 102 -1.88 4.57 7.93
C LEU A 102 -0.84 5.67 7.64
N THR A 103 -0.43 6.40 8.68
CA THR A 103 0.43 7.60 8.56
C THR A 103 1.57 7.62 9.58
N GLU A 104 2.69 8.24 9.23
CA GLU A 104 3.80 8.54 10.14
C GLU A 104 3.64 9.94 10.77
N ASN A 105 2.76 10.79 10.21
CA ASN A 105 2.52 12.15 10.69
C ASN A 105 1.11 12.27 11.31
N ARG A 106 1.03 12.94 12.47
CA ARG A 106 -0.24 13.30 13.11
C ARG A 106 -1.11 14.22 12.25
N SER A 107 -0.55 15.09 11.43
CA SER A 107 -1.31 15.94 10.51
C SER A 107 -1.33 15.29 9.13
N VAL A 108 -2.52 14.93 8.63
CA VAL A 108 -2.72 14.41 7.27
C VAL A 108 -3.30 15.57 6.45
N ALA A 109 -2.44 16.30 5.73
CA ALA A 109 -2.86 17.50 5.01
C ALA A 109 -3.66 17.23 3.72
N ALA A 110 -3.77 15.97 3.29
CA ALA A 110 -4.56 15.58 2.13
C ALA A 110 -5.11 14.16 2.32
N ILE A 111 -6.43 14.06 2.41
CA ILE A 111 -7.22 12.89 2.06
C ILE A 111 -7.84 13.17 0.69
#